data_AF-A0A2D8BYZ4-F1
#
_entry.id   AF-A0A2D8BYZ4-F1
#
_cell.length_a   1.000
_cell.length_b   1.000
_cell.length_c   1.000
_cell.angle_alpha   90.00
_cell.angle_beta   90.00
_cell.angle_gamma   90.00
#
_symmetry.space_group_name_H-M   'P 1'
#
loop_
_entity.id
_entity.type
_entity.pdbx_description
1 polymer ?
#
loop_
_entity_poly.entity_id
_entity_poly.type
_entity_poly.pdbx_seq_one_letter_code
_entity_poly.pdbx_strand_id
1 'polypeptide(L)'
;MVRIALPLVLVLTLSACAGGGRPDFVRAGTGGEMAYARAANALENGDTATALAAYRCAAAYGPGYEVAWHNLGVTALNAAAAPGVSAEAAEAYRTEGYAALETAANAGWAASQAELATRHLAAGHSAEAARWSAIYRTNNRDQALGLTRLPEATANAIAANASDAERAAAIEAAADFFPRALQRSEPGEGCDALTGAMRREREVNWQDVIQPSVGTSRPTGQ
;
A
#
# COMPACT_ATOMS: atom_id res chain seq x y z
N MET A 1 -32.38 -59.01 14.44
CA MET A 1 -31.55 -57.79 14.58
C MET A 1 -32.15 -56.72 13.68
N VAL A 2 -32.77 -55.69 14.28
CA VAL A 2 -33.61 -54.70 13.59
C VAL A 2 -32.75 -53.50 13.15
N ARG A 3 -32.82 -53.13 11.86
CA ARG A 3 -32.17 -51.94 11.29
C ARG A 3 -33.14 -50.77 11.36
N ILE A 4 -32.82 -49.76 12.17
CA ILE A 4 -33.58 -48.50 12.26
C ILE A 4 -32.91 -47.50 11.32
N ALA A 5 -33.61 -47.14 10.24
CA ALA A 5 -33.20 -46.07 9.33
C ALA A 5 -33.71 -44.73 9.89
N LEU A 6 -32.79 -43.81 10.21
CA LEU A 6 -33.10 -42.45 10.63
C LEU A 6 -33.19 -41.55 9.39
N PRO A 7 -34.29 -40.79 9.19
CA PRO A 7 -34.36 -39.82 8.12
C PRO A 7 -33.60 -38.54 8.51
N LEU A 8 -32.64 -38.17 7.68
CA LEU A 8 -31.88 -36.92 7.76
C LEU A 8 -32.79 -35.76 7.32
N VAL A 9 -33.38 -35.04 8.28
CA VAL A 9 -34.16 -33.83 8.02
C VAL A 9 -33.18 -32.66 7.86
N LEU A 10 -32.93 -32.28 6.60
CA LEU A 10 -32.14 -31.12 6.23
C LEU A 10 -33.00 -29.86 6.38
N VAL A 11 -32.91 -29.19 7.53
CA VAL A 11 -33.56 -27.88 7.75
C VAL A 11 -32.68 -26.78 7.13
N LEU A 12 -33.04 -26.34 5.93
CA LEU A 12 -32.49 -25.13 5.30
C LEU A 12 -33.08 -23.89 5.96
N THR A 13 -32.47 -23.43 7.06
CA THR A 13 -32.74 -22.11 7.62
C THR A 13 -32.14 -21.04 6.72
N LEU A 14 -32.96 -20.43 5.87
CA LEU A 14 -32.64 -19.20 5.15
C LEU A 14 -32.59 -18.03 6.15
N SER A 15 -31.42 -17.82 6.76
CA SER A 15 -31.15 -16.63 7.55
C SER A 15 -31.12 -15.41 6.62
N ALA A 16 -32.20 -14.64 6.65
CA ALA A 16 -32.28 -13.32 6.06
C ALA A 16 -31.19 -12.44 6.67
N CYS A 17 -30.17 -12.09 5.87
CA CYS A 17 -29.14 -11.14 6.25
C CYS A 17 -29.79 -9.75 6.31
N ALA A 18 -30.23 -9.37 7.50
CA ALA A 18 -30.65 -8.02 7.84
C ALA A 18 -29.46 -7.06 7.68
N GLY A 19 -29.61 -6.11 6.76
CA GLY A 19 -28.93 -4.82 6.65
C GLY A 19 -27.65 -4.62 7.47
N GLY A 20 -26.57 -5.34 7.13
CA GLY A 20 -25.23 -4.89 7.49
C GLY A 20 -24.95 -3.61 6.73
N GLY A 21 -24.75 -2.50 7.46
CA GLY A 21 -24.25 -1.26 6.89
C GLY A 21 -23.11 -1.59 5.95
N ARG A 22 -23.27 -1.25 4.66
CA ARG A 22 -22.22 -1.44 3.68
C ARG A 22 -20.99 -0.77 4.30
N PRO A 23 -19.85 -1.47 4.50
CA PRO A 23 -18.63 -0.73 4.78
C PRO A 23 -18.56 0.30 3.68
N ASP A 24 -18.40 1.57 4.05
CA ASP A 24 -18.14 2.62 3.10
C ASP A 24 -16.90 2.18 2.34
N PHE A 25 -17.10 1.48 1.21
CA PHE A 25 -16.16 1.41 0.13
C PHE A 25 -16.14 2.85 -0.36
N VAL A 26 -15.42 3.70 0.38
CA VAL A 26 -14.98 5.01 -0.06
C VAL A 26 -14.28 4.70 -1.36
N ARG A 27 -15.02 4.92 -2.44
CA ARG A 27 -14.58 4.79 -3.81
C ARG A 27 -13.21 5.42 -3.84
N ALA A 28 -12.15 4.63 -4.10
CA ALA A 28 -10.76 5.06 -4.06
C ALA A 28 -10.69 6.48 -4.61
N GLY A 29 -10.61 7.43 -3.67
CA GLY A 29 -10.85 8.82 -3.98
C GLY A 29 -9.72 9.27 -4.88
N THR A 30 -10.03 10.02 -5.92
CA THR A 30 -9.09 10.52 -6.92
C THR A 30 -7.77 11.04 -6.33
N GLY A 31 -7.77 11.54 -5.09
CA GLY A 31 -6.57 12.03 -4.41
C GLY A 31 -5.41 11.03 -4.34
N GLY A 32 -5.61 9.82 -3.83
CA GLY A 32 -4.50 8.87 -3.67
C GLY A 32 -3.95 8.38 -5.02
N GLU A 33 -4.84 8.15 -5.98
CA GLU A 33 -4.45 7.78 -7.35
C GLU A 33 -3.69 8.92 -8.05
N MET A 34 -4.15 10.17 -7.90
CA MET A 34 -3.46 11.35 -8.43
C MET A 34 -2.09 11.55 -7.78
N ALA A 35 -2.00 11.36 -6.47
CA ALA A 35 -0.73 11.42 -5.75
C ALA A 35 0.23 10.35 -6.24
N TYR A 36 -0.24 9.11 -6.41
CA TYR A 36 0.57 8.01 -6.91
C TYR A 36 1.04 8.26 -8.35
N ALA A 37 0.14 8.70 -9.24
CA ALA A 37 0.47 9.03 -10.63
C ALA A 37 1.49 10.17 -10.71
N ARG A 38 1.35 11.20 -9.88
CA ARG A 38 2.30 12.30 -9.76
C ARG A 38 3.66 11.81 -9.27
N ALA A 39 3.69 10.90 -8.30
CA ALA A 39 4.92 10.34 -7.78
C ALA A 39 5.69 9.56 -8.86
N ALA A 40 4.98 8.71 -9.61
CA ALA A 40 5.55 7.93 -10.70
C ALA A 40 6.12 8.85 -11.81
N ASN A 41 5.35 9.86 -12.24
CA ASN A 41 5.80 10.83 -13.25
C ASN A 41 7.02 11.64 -12.78
N ALA A 42 7.03 12.09 -11.52
CA ALA A 42 8.17 12.80 -10.97
C ALA A 42 9.43 11.93 -10.94
N LEU A 43 9.29 10.67 -10.55
CA LEU A 43 10.41 9.72 -10.53
C LEU A 43 10.95 9.44 -11.94
N GLU A 44 10.08 9.25 -12.93
CA GLU A 44 10.45 9.09 -14.34
C GLU A 44 11.24 10.30 -14.87
N ASN A 45 10.91 11.51 -14.40
CA ASN A 45 11.61 12.75 -14.75
C ASN A 45 12.88 13.02 -13.91
N GLY A 46 13.24 12.12 -12.99
CA GLY A 46 14.38 12.28 -12.08
C GLY A 46 14.16 13.24 -10.90
N ASP A 47 12.95 13.78 -10.74
CA ASP A 47 12.59 14.62 -9.59
C ASP A 47 12.25 13.75 -8.36
N THR A 48 13.33 13.26 -7.74
CA THR A 48 13.25 12.36 -6.58
C THR A 48 12.56 13.03 -5.38
N ALA A 49 12.75 14.34 -5.20
CA ALA A 49 12.16 15.08 -4.09
C ALA A 49 10.62 15.14 -4.21
N THR A 50 10.10 15.49 -5.40
CA THR A 50 8.66 15.48 -5.66
C THR A 50 8.10 14.06 -5.61
N ALA A 51 8.83 13.07 -6.12
CA ALA A 51 8.41 11.67 -6.08
C ALA A 51 8.21 11.18 -4.63
N LEU A 52 9.17 11.43 -3.74
CA LEU A 52 9.06 11.06 -2.32
C LEU A 52 7.87 11.73 -1.64
N ALA A 53 7.68 13.04 -1.84
CA ALA A 53 6.54 13.76 -1.27
C ALA A 53 5.19 13.20 -1.75
N ALA A 54 5.08 12.88 -3.05
CA ALA A 54 3.88 12.34 -3.64
C ALA A 54 3.61 10.88 -3.24
N TYR A 55 4.64 10.03 -3.09
CA TYR A 55 4.46 8.68 -2.55
C TYR A 55 4.02 8.69 -1.08
N ARG A 56 4.55 9.59 -0.23
CA ARG A 56 4.05 9.76 1.16
C ARG A 56 2.56 10.11 1.18
N CYS A 57 2.16 11.05 0.34
CA CYS A 57 0.78 11.47 0.17
C CYS A 57 -0.12 10.31 -0.28
N ALA A 58 0.29 9.53 -1.30
CA ALA A 58 -0.44 8.34 -1.74
C ALA A 58 -0.52 7.25 -0.64
N ALA A 59 0.59 6.99 0.05
CA ALA A 59 0.69 6.00 1.11
C ALA A 59 -0.22 6.29 2.32
N ALA A 60 -0.52 7.57 2.59
CA ALA A 60 -1.42 7.99 3.66
C ALA A 60 -2.88 7.54 3.46
N TYR A 61 -3.31 7.26 2.21
CA TYR A 61 -4.67 6.83 1.91
C TYR A 61 -5.02 5.43 2.47
N GLY A 62 -4.03 4.66 2.95
CA GLY A 62 -4.26 3.44 3.72
C GLY A 62 -4.43 2.18 2.86
N PRO A 63 -5.41 1.30 3.15
CA PRO A 63 -5.55 0.01 2.46
C PRO A 63 -5.60 0.14 0.94
N GLY A 64 -4.87 -0.73 0.22
CA GLY A 64 -4.77 -0.70 -1.24
C GLY A 64 -3.63 0.17 -1.79
N TYR A 65 -2.93 0.91 -0.92
CA TYR A 65 -1.75 1.71 -1.28
C TYR A 65 -0.44 1.07 -0.81
N GLU A 66 -0.38 -0.25 -0.65
CA GLU A 66 0.85 -0.96 -0.27
C GLU A 66 1.97 -0.75 -1.31
N VAL A 67 1.59 -0.62 -2.58
CA VAL A 67 2.53 -0.28 -3.66
C VAL A 67 3.12 1.13 -3.51
N ALA A 68 2.38 2.09 -2.94
CA ALA A 68 2.90 3.43 -2.67
C ALA A 68 3.96 3.39 -1.55
N TRP A 69 3.71 2.62 -0.48
CA TRP A 69 4.70 2.36 0.56
C TRP A 69 5.95 1.65 0.03
N HIS A 70 5.77 0.64 -0.84
CA HIS A 70 6.87 -0.03 -1.50
C HIS A 70 7.73 0.94 -2.31
N ASN A 71 7.10 1.74 -3.18
CA ASN A 71 7.82 2.69 -4.03
C ASN A 71 8.45 3.82 -3.23
N LEU A 72 7.81 4.30 -2.14
CA LEU A 72 8.42 5.22 -1.20
C LEU A 72 9.73 4.63 -0.64
N GLY A 73 9.67 3.37 -0.19
CA GLY A 73 10.80 2.66 0.37
C GLY A 73 11.98 2.53 -0.61
N VAL A 74 11.71 2.03 -1.81
CA VAL A 74 12.72 1.89 -2.87
C VAL A 74 13.29 3.26 -3.29
N THR A 75 12.43 4.26 -3.48
CA THR A 75 12.85 5.60 -3.91
C THR A 75 13.75 6.25 -2.86
N ALA A 76 13.41 6.14 -1.57
CA ALA A 76 14.21 6.69 -0.49
C ALA A 76 15.57 5.98 -0.39
N LEU A 77 15.61 4.65 -0.48
CA LEU A 77 16.89 3.93 -0.44
C LEU A 77 17.78 4.23 -1.65
N ASN A 78 17.20 4.45 -2.82
CA ASN A 78 17.95 4.90 -4.00
C ASN A 78 18.47 6.33 -3.81
N ALA A 79 17.67 7.23 -3.22
CA ALA A 79 18.11 8.58 -2.87
C ALA A 79 19.27 8.56 -1.85
N ALA A 80 19.22 7.66 -0.86
CA ALA A 80 20.30 7.49 0.12
C ALA A 80 21.63 7.07 -0.51
N ALA A 81 21.59 6.34 -1.63
CA ALA A 81 22.77 5.88 -2.37
C ALA A 81 23.23 6.88 -3.45
N ALA A 82 22.52 8.00 -3.65
CA ALA A 82 22.81 8.93 -4.71
C ALA A 82 24.12 9.71 -4.42
N PRO A 83 24.95 9.99 -5.45
CA PRO A 83 26.16 10.79 -5.28
C PRO A 83 25.86 12.19 -4.73
N GLY A 84 26.73 12.69 -3.84
CA GLY A 84 26.64 14.06 -3.31
C GLY A 84 25.62 14.27 -2.19
N VAL A 85 24.87 13.24 -1.79
CA VAL A 85 24.01 13.29 -0.60
C VAL A 85 24.87 13.26 0.67
N SER A 86 24.58 14.14 1.63
CA SER A 86 25.30 14.17 2.91
C SER A 86 25.04 12.88 3.70
N ALA A 87 25.97 12.50 4.59
CA ALA A 87 25.80 11.30 5.41
C ALA A 87 24.51 11.34 6.25
N GLU A 88 24.16 12.52 6.78
CA GLU A 88 22.93 12.75 7.55
C GLU A 88 21.68 12.56 6.69
N ALA A 89 21.62 13.16 5.51
CA ALA A 89 20.49 13.00 4.60
C ALA A 89 20.35 11.56 4.11
N ALA A 90 21.48 10.91 3.81
CA ALA A 90 21.50 9.50 3.42
C ALA A 90 20.96 8.59 4.53
N GLU A 91 21.25 8.90 5.80
CA GLU A 91 20.72 8.15 6.93
C GLU A 91 19.21 8.36 7.12
N ALA A 92 18.75 9.60 6.99
CA ALA A 92 17.31 9.90 7.03
C ALA A 92 16.55 9.12 5.94
N TYR A 93 17.08 9.10 4.72
CA TYR A 93 16.50 8.34 3.62
C TYR A 93 16.56 6.83 3.84
N ARG A 94 17.64 6.29 4.44
CA ARG A 94 17.69 4.86 4.80
C ARG A 94 16.62 4.51 5.82
N THR A 95 16.50 5.31 6.88
CA THR A 95 15.52 5.09 7.94
C THR A 95 14.11 5.11 7.39
N GLU A 96 13.75 6.13 6.60
CA GLU A 96 12.45 6.18 5.92
C GLU A 96 12.25 5.00 4.97
N GLY A 97 13.27 4.68 4.18
CA GLY A 97 13.22 3.66 3.16
C GLY A 97 12.92 2.27 3.71
N TYR A 98 13.65 1.86 4.75
CA TYR A 98 13.41 0.59 5.44
C TYR A 98 12.06 0.59 6.15
N ALA A 99 11.68 1.67 6.85
CA ALA A 99 10.39 1.74 7.53
C ALA A 99 9.21 1.61 6.54
N ALA A 100 9.31 2.24 5.36
CA ALA A 100 8.30 2.15 4.32
C ALA A 100 8.21 0.75 3.69
N LEU A 101 9.36 0.12 3.40
CA LEU A 101 9.39 -1.27 2.93
C LEU A 101 8.80 -2.23 3.97
N GLU A 102 9.17 -2.11 5.24
CA GLU A 102 8.61 -2.94 6.32
C GLU A 102 7.11 -2.74 6.48
N THR A 103 6.63 -1.50 6.35
CA THR A 103 5.19 -1.19 6.39
C THR A 103 4.44 -1.93 5.27
N ALA A 104 4.91 -1.82 4.03
CA ALA A 104 4.33 -2.55 2.90
C ALA A 104 4.46 -4.08 3.03
N ALA A 105 5.62 -4.57 3.49
CA ALA A 105 5.88 -6.00 3.65
C ALA A 105 4.98 -6.62 4.73
N ASN A 106 4.78 -5.91 5.84
CA ASN A 106 3.86 -6.28 6.91
C ASN A 106 2.40 -6.20 6.46
N ALA A 107 2.06 -5.36 5.47
CA ALA A 107 0.75 -5.33 4.82
C ALA A 107 0.57 -6.45 3.76
N GLY A 108 1.53 -7.37 3.64
CA GLY A 108 1.45 -8.52 2.75
C GLY A 108 1.90 -8.24 1.31
N TRP A 109 2.56 -7.09 1.05
CA TRP A 109 3.10 -6.80 -0.27
C TRP A 109 4.36 -7.62 -0.54
N ALA A 110 4.21 -8.67 -1.36
CA ALA A 110 5.26 -9.65 -1.63
C ALA A 110 6.54 -9.02 -2.21
N ALA A 111 6.43 -7.95 -3.01
CA ALA A 111 7.60 -7.25 -3.54
C ALA A 111 8.46 -6.62 -2.43
N SER A 112 7.85 -6.03 -1.41
CA SER A 112 8.62 -5.48 -0.28
C SER A 112 9.24 -6.57 0.59
N GLN A 113 8.58 -7.73 0.73
CA GLN A 113 9.16 -8.88 1.45
C GLN A 113 10.42 -9.40 0.74
N ALA A 114 10.37 -9.57 -0.59
CA ALA A 114 11.52 -9.97 -1.39
C ALA A 114 12.64 -8.91 -1.40
N GLU A 115 12.27 -7.64 -1.49
CA GLU A 115 13.21 -6.50 -1.47
C GLU A 115 13.96 -6.43 -0.13
N LEU A 116 13.24 -6.53 1.00
CA LEU A 116 13.86 -6.56 2.33
C LEU A 116 14.79 -7.76 2.48
N ALA A 117 14.37 -8.95 2.05
CA ALA A 117 15.22 -10.14 2.09
C ALA A 117 16.56 -9.91 1.35
N THR A 118 16.49 -9.34 0.15
CA THR A 118 17.67 -9.03 -0.68
C THR A 118 18.56 -7.97 -0.04
N ARG A 119 17.97 -6.90 0.51
CA ARG A 119 18.72 -5.80 1.13
C ARG A 119 19.38 -6.22 2.44
N HIS A 120 18.71 -7.01 3.26
CA HIS A 120 19.28 -7.56 4.49
C HIS A 120 20.43 -8.53 4.20
N LEU A 121 20.33 -9.34 3.15
CA LEU A 121 21.45 -10.16 2.69
C LEU A 121 22.65 -9.29 2.32
N ALA A 122 22.43 -8.24 1.52
CA ALA A 122 23.50 -7.32 1.10
C ALA A 122 24.15 -6.57 2.28
N ALA A 123 23.39 -6.30 3.35
CA ALA A 123 23.88 -5.69 4.58
C ALA A 123 24.56 -6.69 5.54
N GLY A 124 24.56 -8.00 5.24
CA GLY A 124 25.09 -9.03 6.13
C GLY A 124 24.20 -9.36 7.33
N HIS A 125 22.93 -8.95 7.29
CA HIS A 125 21.93 -9.22 8.33
C HIS A 125 21.22 -10.54 8.03
N SER A 126 21.89 -11.66 8.31
CA SER A 126 21.45 -13.03 7.96
C SER A 126 20.09 -13.41 8.54
N ALA A 127 19.83 -13.08 9.81
CA ALA A 127 18.58 -13.37 10.49
C ALA A 127 17.38 -12.69 9.81
N GLU A 128 17.47 -11.39 9.56
CA GLU A 128 16.42 -10.60 8.92
C GLU A 128 16.21 -11.02 7.46
N ALA A 129 17.29 -11.32 6.73
CA ALA A 129 17.21 -11.83 5.37
C ALA A 129 16.46 -13.16 5.31
N ALA A 130 16.79 -14.09 6.22
CA ALA A 130 16.12 -15.38 6.34
C ALA A 130 14.64 -15.22 6.68
N ARG A 131 14.31 -14.37 7.65
CA ARG A 131 12.93 -14.07 8.07
C ARG A 131 12.08 -13.57 6.89
N TRP A 132 12.53 -12.53 6.20
CA TRP A 132 11.76 -11.95 5.10
C TRP A 132 11.68 -12.88 3.89
N SER A 133 12.73 -13.66 3.61
CA SER A 133 12.70 -14.71 2.59
C SER A 133 11.66 -15.80 2.91
N ALA A 134 11.58 -16.25 4.17
CA ALA A 134 10.60 -17.23 4.59
C ALA A 134 9.16 -16.70 4.48
N ILE A 135 8.90 -15.48 4.93
CA ILE A 135 7.59 -14.80 4.80
C ILE A 135 7.20 -14.64 3.32
N TYR A 136 8.13 -14.23 2.45
CA TYR A 136 7.86 -14.12 1.02
C TYR A 136 7.48 -15.46 0.40
N ARG A 137 8.17 -16.55 0.78
CA ARG A 137 7.91 -17.90 0.24
C ARG A 137 6.53 -18.44 0.64
N THR A 138 6.00 -18.08 1.80
CA THR A 138 4.64 -18.46 2.22
C THR A 138 3.56 -17.54 1.61
N ASN A 139 3.94 -16.37 1.09
CA ASN A 139 3.04 -15.45 0.40
C ASN A 139 2.79 -15.87 -1.06
N ASN A 140 1.73 -16.63 -1.27
CA ASN A 140 1.40 -17.21 -2.58
C ASN A 140 0.80 -16.23 -3.59
N ARG A 141 0.51 -14.97 -3.23
CA ARG A 141 -0.22 -14.02 -4.09
C ARG A 141 0.44 -13.82 -5.45
N ASP A 142 1.75 -13.57 -5.44
CA ASP A 142 2.52 -13.31 -6.66
C ASP A 142 3.00 -14.60 -7.34
N GLN A 143 3.30 -15.62 -6.54
CA GLN A 143 3.71 -16.93 -7.05
C GLN A 143 2.59 -17.61 -7.84
N ALA A 144 1.33 -17.45 -7.42
CA ALA A 144 0.17 -17.94 -8.14
C ALA A 144 -0.01 -17.28 -9.53
N LEU A 145 0.60 -16.10 -9.74
CA LEU A 145 0.64 -15.39 -11.01
C LEU A 145 1.93 -15.67 -11.81
N GLY A 146 2.80 -16.57 -11.33
CA GLY A 146 4.10 -16.87 -11.95
C GLY A 146 5.15 -15.76 -11.77
N LEU A 147 4.94 -14.83 -10.84
CA LEU A 147 5.89 -13.74 -10.58
C LEU A 147 6.91 -14.16 -9.51
N THR A 148 8.15 -14.39 -9.94
CA THR A 148 9.28 -14.63 -9.03
C THR A 148 10.02 -13.33 -8.76
N ARG A 149 9.86 -12.79 -7.54
CA ARG A 149 10.50 -11.53 -7.11
C ARG A 149 11.79 -11.73 -6.35
N LEU A 150 11.95 -12.86 -5.68
CA LEU A 150 13.20 -13.26 -5.04
C LEU A 150 13.89 -14.30 -5.92
N PRO A 151 14.97 -13.95 -6.65
CA PRO A 151 15.68 -14.90 -7.49
C PRO A 151 16.16 -16.10 -6.69
N GLU A 152 16.14 -17.29 -7.29
CA GLU A 152 16.52 -18.53 -6.61
C GLU A 152 17.97 -18.46 -6.08
N ALA A 153 18.89 -17.87 -6.86
CA ALA A 153 20.27 -17.66 -6.44
C ALA A 153 20.36 -16.82 -5.15
N THR A 154 19.58 -15.74 -5.04
CA THR A 154 19.51 -14.90 -3.83
C THR A 154 18.95 -15.69 -2.66
N ALA A 155 17.89 -16.46 -2.88
CA ALA A 155 17.26 -17.24 -1.82
C ALA A 155 18.19 -18.37 -1.31
N ASN A 156 18.97 -18.98 -2.20
CA ASN A 156 20.01 -19.96 -1.82
C ASN A 156 21.15 -19.28 -1.04
N ALA A 157 21.56 -18.07 -1.44
CA ALA A 157 22.56 -17.30 -0.69
C ALA A 157 22.08 -16.95 0.72
N ILE A 158 20.80 -16.57 0.89
CA ILE A 158 20.20 -16.35 2.22
C ILE A 158 20.27 -17.61 3.06
N ALA A 159 19.85 -18.75 2.50
CA ALA A 159 19.86 -20.03 3.22
C ALA A 159 21.26 -20.48 3.63
N ALA A 160 22.27 -20.20 2.80
CA ALA A 160 23.67 -20.52 3.08
C ALA A 160 24.32 -19.63 4.14
N ASN A 161 23.89 -18.36 4.26
CA ASN A 161 24.43 -17.40 5.23
C ASN A 161 23.74 -17.45 6.59
N ALA A 162 22.49 -17.92 6.65
CA ALA A 162 21.76 -18.07 7.91
C ALA A 162 22.16 -19.37 8.62
N SER A 163 22.38 -19.30 9.92
CA SER A 163 22.55 -20.46 10.82
C SER A 163 21.26 -21.29 10.92
N ASP A 164 21.39 -22.53 11.40
CA ASP A 164 20.25 -23.44 11.61
C ASP A 164 19.19 -22.81 12.52
N ALA A 165 19.63 -22.10 13.57
CA ALA A 165 18.75 -21.41 14.51
C ALA A 165 18.00 -20.24 13.84
N GLU A 166 18.68 -19.41 13.06
CA GLU A 166 18.04 -18.31 12.32
C GLU A 166 17.03 -18.83 11.29
N ARG A 167 17.34 -19.94 10.60
CA ARG A 167 16.41 -20.56 9.64
C ARG A 167 15.17 -21.13 10.34
N ALA A 168 15.34 -21.77 11.50
CA ALA A 168 14.21 -22.25 12.30
C ALA A 168 13.31 -21.08 12.75
N ALA A 169 13.90 -20.02 13.31
CA ALA A 169 13.17 -18.81 13.72
C ALA A 169 12.47 -18.12 12.54
N ALA A 170 13.08 -18.11 11.35
CA ALA A 170 12.47 -17.56 10.14
C ALA A 170 11.23 -18.36 9.70
N ILE A 171 11.26 -19.70 9.80
CA ILE A 171 10.12 -20.57 9.50
C ILE A 171 8.98 -20.31 10.48
N GLU A 172 9.27 -20.22 11.79
CA GLU A 172 8.29 -19.87 12.82
C GLU A 172 7.67 -18.49 12.54
N ALA A 173 8.49 -17.48 12.29
CA ALA A 173 8.03 -16.13 11.97
C ALA A 173 7.15 -16.09 10.71
N ALA A 174 7.42 -16.92 9.71
CA ALA A 174 6.60 -17.04 8.50
C ALA A 174 5.28 -17.78 8.74
N ALA A 175 5.26 -18.77 9.64
CA ALA A 175 4.05 -19.48 10.05
C ALA A 175 3.09 -18.57 10.84
N ASP A 176 3.65 -17.69 11.68
CA ASP A 176 2.89 -16.72 12.49
C ASP A 176 2.59 -15.41 11.74
N PHE A 177 3.02 -15.29 10.47
CA PHE A 177 2.85 -14.05 9.72
C PHE A 177 1.40 -13.88 9.24
N PHE A 178 0.75 -12.83 9.73
CA PHE A 178 -0.54 -12.37 9.24
C PHE A 178 -0.41 -10.94 8.71
N PRO A 179 -0.78 -10.66 7.45
CA PRO A 179 -0.76 -9.31 6.91
C PRO A 179 -1.59 -8.35 7.78
N ARG A 180 -1.00 -7.22 8.14
CA ARG A 180 -1.68 -6.14 8.87
C ARG A 180 -2.16 -5.10 7.88
N ALA A 181 -3.47 -4.88 7.81
CA ALA A 181 -4.03 -3.85 6.95
C ALA A 181 -3.43 -2.48 7.28
N LEU A 182 -3.05 -1.74 6.24
CA LEU A 182 -2.57 -0.36 6.38
C LEU A 182 -3.64 0.48 7.07
N GLN A 183 -3.20 1.36 7.97
CA GLN A 183 -4.09 2.34 8.56
C GLN A 183 -4.12 3.58 7.67
N ARG A 184 -5.32 4.08 7.40
CA ARG A 184 -5.47 5.39 6.77
C ARG A 184 -5.01 6.45 7.76
N SER A 185 -4.18 7.37 7.29
CA SER A 185 -3.82 8.59 8.02
C SER A 185 -4.38 9.79 7.28
N GLU A 186 -4.55 10.90 7.99
CA GLU A 186 -4.84 12.17 7.32
C GLU A 186 -3.65 12.53 6.44
N PRO A 187 -3.84 12.71 5.13
CA PRO A 187 -2.76 13.17 4.28
C PRO A 187 -2.30 14.55 4.78
N GLY A 188 -1.00 14.71 5.05
CA GLY A 188 -0.47 15.98 5.58
C GLY A 188 -0.69 17.16 4.61
N GLU A 189 -0.54 18.39 5.10
CA GLU A 189 -0.85 19.64 4.37
C GLU A 189 -0.22 19.72 2.95
N GLY A 190 0.95 19.11 2.75
CA GLY A 190 1.61 19.05 1.43
C GLY A 190 0.86 18.20 0.38
N CYS A 191 -0.04 17.31 0.81
CA CYS A 191 -0.77 16.39 -0.07
C CYS A 191 -1.88 17.11 -0.86
N ASP A 192 -2.49 18.16 -0.30
CA ASP A 192 -3.54 18.92 -0.98
C ASP A 192 -3.01 19.67 -2.22
N ALA A 193 -1.78 20.18 -2.13
CA ALA A 193 -1.09 20.81 -3.26
C ALA A 193 -0.71 19.79 -4.36
N LEU A 194 -0.43 18.55 -3.97
CA LEU A 194 -0.04 17.48 -4.89
C LEU A 194 -1.25 16.90 -5.63
N THR A 195 -2.38 16.77 -4.96
CA THR A 195 -3.63 16.22 -5.49
C THR A 195 -4.52 17.24 -6.18
N GLY A 196 -4.21 18.54 -6.08
CA GLY A 196 -5.05 19.60 -6.64
C GLY A 196 -6.40 19.74 -5.94
N ALA A 197 -6.53 19.21 -4.71
CA ALA A 197 -7.72 19.37 -3.88
C ALA A 197 -7.98 20.84 -3.53
N MET A 198 -6.93 21.66 -3.48
CA MET A 198 -7.02 23.12 -3.36
C MET A 198 -7.47 23.79 -4.67
N ARG A 199 -8.77 23.68 -5.02
CA ARG A 199 -9.52 24.71 -5.79
C ARG A 199 -11.00 24.41 -6.09
N ARG A 200 -11.63 23.46 -5.41
CA ARG A 200 -13.10 23.29 -5.48
C ARG A 200 -13.87 23.72 -4.24
N GLU A 201 -13.22 24.42 -3.32
CA GLU A 201 -13.89 25.44 -2.50
C GLU A 201 -13.92 26.78 -3.25
N ARG A 202 -14.14 26.75 -4.57
CA ARG A 202 -14.81 27.88 -5.20
C ARG A 202 -16.19 27.82 -4.58
N GLU A 203 -16.46 28.74 -3.66
CA GLU A 203 -17.78 29.01 -3.09
C GLU A 203 -18.82 28.57 -4.11
N VAL A 204 -19.53 27.49 -3.82
CA VAL A 204 -20.86 27.35 -4.38
C VAL A 204 -21.59 28.50 -3.74
N ASN A 205 -21.57 29.66 -4.40
CA ASN A 205 -22.38 30.78 -4.04
C ASN A 205 -23.81 30.30 -4.28
N TRP A 206 -24.42 29.71 -3.25
CA TRP A 206 -25.78 29.21 -3.33
C TRP A 206 -26.77 30.33 -3.70
N GLN A 207 -26.37 31.60 -3.61
CA GLN A 207 -27.14 32.73 -4.11
C GLN A 207 -27.25 32.75 -5.65
N ASP A 208 -26.27 32.22 -6.39
CA ASP A 208 -26.33 32.09 -7.85
C ASP A 208 -27.14 30.87 -8.32
N VAL A 209 -27.33 29.87 -7.44
CA VAL A 209 -28.14 28.68 -7.71
C VAL A 209 -29.63 28.91 -7.42
N ILE A 210 -29.96 29.90 -6.58
CA ILE A 210 -31.33 30.25 -6.15
C ILE A 210 -31.75 31.62 -6.71
N GLN A 211 -31.37 31.96 -7.95
CA GLN A 211 -32.01 33.05 -8.68
C GLN A 211 -33.00 32.43 -9.68
N PRO A 212 -34.30 32.32 -9.36
CA PRO A 212 -35.30 31.99 -10.37
C PRO A 212 -35.23 33.07 -11.45
N SER A 213 -35.07 32.67 -12.70
CA SER A 213 -35.15 33.56 -13.86
C SER A 213 -36.55 34.16 -13.93
N VAL A 214 -36.77 35.28 -13.23
CA VAL A 214 -38.00 36.06 -13.37
C VAL A 214 -37.93 36.69 -14.75
N GLY A 215 -38.59 36.05 -15.71
CA GLY A 215 -38.74 36.55 -17.07
C GLY A 215 -39.43 37.91 -17.02
N THR A 216 -38.68 38.98 -17.31
CA THR A 216 -39.25 40.28 -17.61
C THR A 216 -39.91 40.20 -18.97
N SER A 217 -41.23 39.99 -19.00
CA SER A 217 -42.04 40.20 -20.18
C SER A 217 -42.00 41.70 -20.55
N ARG A 218 -41.49 42.00 -21.75
CA ARG A 218 -41.60 43.33 -22.36
C ARG A 218 -43.06 43.60 -22.73
N PRO A 219 -43.65 44.75 -22.37
CA PRO A 219 -44.93 45.16 -22.94
C PRO A 219 -44.70 45.68 -24.36
N THR A 220 -45.39 45.08 -25.33
CA THR A 220 -45.58 45.63 -26.67
C THR A 220 -46.54 46.81 -26.58
N GLY A 221 -46.04 48.02 -26.79
CA GLY A 221 -46.87 49.21 -26.97
C GLY A 221 -47.49 49.27 -28.37
N GLN A 222 -48.78 49.59 -28.42
CA GLN A 222 -49.48 50.24 -29.53
C GLN A 222 -49.88 51.63 -29.06
#